data_AF-A0A812XBV9-F1
#
_entry.id   AF-A0A812XBV9-F1
#
_cell.length_a   1.000
_cell.length_b   1.000
_cell.length_c   1.000
_cell.angle_alpha   90.00
_cell.angle_beta   90.00
_cell.angle_gamma   90.00
#
_symmetry.space_group_name_H-M   'P 1'
#
loop_
_entity.id
_entity.type
_entity.pdbx_description
1 polymer ?
#
loop_
_entity_poly.entity_id
_entity_poly.type
_entity_poly.pdbx_seq_one_letter_code
_entity_poly.pdbx_strand_id
1 'polypeptide(L)'
;MKSAAVIAVLIASLILGTGTGFMASSYKKVNWIVRPADASDKEAVDNLLHLSYSNLLAGDYAPEMLETALPLICQTRPELLTSSTWYVVEDPDTGAIVGCGGWTPKSPFGEDIPHLRHFATDPRQLRKGVGKAIWDRTWEDWCKYAASLDDRPSMEVLSTLTAQSFYASLGFEKVKDITIPLREDCPIKGYSPELMVSEVYSWSRMSSADPGVVSAEKDRMVAKMEALLPRFHALCIGPGLGRDDRVLDAVARVITAAKARAVPLVIDADGLWLIERRPELVQGYANAVLTPNAAEFRRLAKAVLGREDVNVLELCTKMDGPIIVQKGAVDRIGRPKLEKALECAEEGAPRRPGGLGDFLSGSLAVLVGWAALRRRDLLRACEAACVLVRRACKEAFRKQKRAMVAPDVLDEVGAAFEALCPSCPVPIPRHA
;
A
#
# COMPACT_ATOMS: atom_id res chain seq x y z
N MET A 1 8.86 17.41 0.93
CA MET A 1 10.07 17.52 0.08
C MET A 1 10.08 16.34 -0.86
N LYS A 2 10.40 16.57 -2.13
CA LYS A 2 10.32 15.60 -3.21
C LYS A 2 11.39 14.52 -3.03
N SER A 3 11.01 13.25 -3.02
CA SER A 3 11.92 12.12 -3.26
C SER A 3 11.27 11.15 -4.23
N ALA A 4 10.92 11.68 -5.41
CA ALA A 4 10.58 10.85 -6.55
C ALA A 4 11.90 10.64 -7.33
N ALA A 5 12.44 9.43 -7.27
CA ALA A 5 13.72 9.08 -7.89
C ALA A 5 13.53 8.73 -9.37
N VAL A 6 14.31 9.38 -10.24
CA VAL A 6 14.32 9.20 -11.69
C VAL A 6 15.10 7.94 -12.04
N ILE A 7 14.46 6.98 -12.72
CA ILE A 7 15.16 5.89 -13.42
C ILE A 7 14.81 6.08 -14.89
N ALA A 8 15.74 6.54 -15.72
CA ALA A 8 15.46 6.78 -17.13
C ALA A 8 15.17 5.45 -17.87
N VAL A 9 14.21 5.42 -18.80
CA VAL A 9 14.07 4.27 -19.71
C VAL A 9 14.83 4.55 -20.99
N LEU A 10 15.71 3.64 -21.37
CA LEU A 10 16.22 3.54 -22.73
C LEU A 10 15.48 2.38 -23.39
N ILE A 11 14.41 2.67 -24.13
CA ILE A 11 13.71 1.65 -24.93
C ILE A 11 14.45 1.57 -26.26
N ALA A 12 15.04 0.41 -26.58
CA ALA A 12 15.49 0.17 -27.94
C ALA A 12 14.55 -0.77 -28.68
N SER A 13 13.94 -0.26 -29.73
CA SER A 13 13.40 -1.13 -30.77
C SER A 13 14.55 -1.56 -31.70
N LEU A 14 15.18 -2.70 -31.41
CA LEU A 14 16.12 -3.31 -32.36
C LEU A 14 15.34 -4.02 -33.47
N ILE A 15 15.01 -3.29 -34.53
CA ILE A 15 14.46 -3.89 -35.76
C ILE A 15 15.63 -4.43 -36.59
N LEU A 16 15.63 -5.73 -36.87
CA LEU A 16 16.56 -6.35 -37.82
C LEU A 16 16.39 -5.73 -39.21
N GLY A 17 17.26 -4.78 -39.56
CA GLY A 17 17.67 -4.54 -40.93
C GLY A 17 18.93 -5.37 -41.19
N THR A 18 18.87 -6.29 -42.13
CA THR A 18 20.04 -7.04 -42.63
C THR A 18 21.04 -6.07 -43.26
N GLY A 19 21.95 -5.49 -42.47
CA GLY A 19 22.87 -4.49 -43.00
C GLY A 19 23.85 -3.90 -41.99
N THR A 20 25.08 -4.42 -42.04
CA THR A 20 26.36 -3.72 -41.81
C THR A 20 26.76 -3.25 -40.40
N GLY A 21 27.81 -3.88 -39.87
CA GLY A 21 28.97 -3.15 -39.33
C GLY A 21 28.93 -2.70 -37.88
N PHE A 22 28.96 -3.63 -36.92
CA PHE A 22 29.37 -3.28 -35.55
C PHE A 22 30.87 -2.96 -35.53
N MET A 23 31.21 -1.68 -35.33
CA MET A 23 32.58 -1.18 -35.20
C MET A 23 33.34 -1.96 -34.12
N ALA A 24 34.40 -2.66 -34.53
CA ALA A 24 35.34 -3.30 -33.64
C ALA A 24 36.10 -2.23 -32.83
N SER A 25 35.75 -2.06 -31.56
CA SER A 25 36.53 -1.25 -30.65
C SER A 25 37.75 -2.04 -30.15
N SER A 26 38.94 -1.45 -30.30
CA SER A 26 40.23 -1.99 -29.94
C SER A 26 40.45 -2.02 -28.42
N TYR A 27 39.75 -2.89 -27.71
CA TYR A 27 40.06 -3.20 -26.32
C TYR A 27 41.08 -4.35 -26.25
N LYS A 28 41.96 -4.35 -25.25
CA LYS A 28 42.77 -5.53 -24.88
C LYS A 28 41.79 -6.69 -24.70
N LYS A 29 41.84 -7.68 -25.60
CA LYS A 29 41.01 -8.90 -25.53
C LYS A 29 41.44 -9.71 -24.30
N VAL A 30 40.83 -9.41 -23.17
CA VAL A 30 40.75 -10.36 -22.06
C VAL A 30 39.64 -11.35 -22.45
N ASN A 31 39.97 -12.64 -22.50
CA ASN A 31 38.97 -13.68 -22.72
C ASN A 31 38.22 -13.91 -21.41
N TRP A 32 37.19 -13.09 -21.18
CA TRP A 32 36.28 -13.25 -20.06
C TRP A 32 35.48 -14.55 -20.18
N ILE A 33 35.27 -15.25 -19.06
CA ILE A 33 34.45 -16.46 -19.02
C ILE A 33 33.03 -16.04 -18.71
N VAL A 34 32.12 -16.23 -19.67
CA VAL A 34 30.68 -15.93 -19.50
C VAL A 34 29.92 -17.24 -19.38
N ARG A 35 29.22 -17.43 -18.26
CA ARG A 35 28.39 -18.62 -18.02
C ARG A 35 27.01 -18.26 -17.48
N PRO A 36 25.99 -19.10 -17.66
CA PRO A 36 24.72 -18.93 -16.96
C PRO A 36 24.95 -18.88 -15.46
N ALA A 37 24.20 -18.00 -14.79
CA ALA A 37 24.20 -17.94 -13.34
C ALA A 37 23.51 -19.16 -12.74
N ASP A 38 23.83 -19.44 -11.49
CA ASP A 38 23.17 -20.44 -10.67
C ASP A 38 22.76 -19.88 -9.30
N ALA A 39 21.99 -20.65 -8.54
CA ALA A 39 21.51 -20.22 -7.23
C ALA A 39 22.63 -20.02 -6.19
N SER A 40 23.79 -20.66 -6.37
CA SER A 40 24.96 -20.51 -5.49
C SER A 40 25.72 -19.20 -5.72
N ASP A 41 25.56 -18.57 -6.89
CA ASP A 41 26.17 -17.28 -7.21
C ASP A 41 25.58 -16.10 -6.42
N LYS A 42 24.48 -16.31 -5.68
CA LYS A 42 23.71 -15.23 -5.02
C LYS A 42 24.59 -14.27 -4.21
N GLU A 43 25.44 -14.80 -3.33
CA GLU A 43 26.24 -13.96 -2.44
C GLU A 43 27.29 -13.16 -3.22
N ALA A 44 27.93 -13.77 -4.20
CA ALA A 44 28.91 -13.11 -5.05
C ALA A 44 28.27 -12.02 -5.93
N VAL A 45 27.07 -12.26 -6.46
CA VAL A 45 26.32 -11.28 -7.24
C VAL A 45 25.82 -10.13 -6.36
N ASP A 46 25.28 -10.39 -5.17
CA ASP A 46 24.86 -9.34 -4.23
C ASP A 46 26.05 -8.42 -3.90
N ASN A 47 27.21 -8.99 -3.62
CA ASN A 47 28.44 -8.25 -3.36
C ASN A 47 28.90 -7.42 -4.58
N LEU A 48 28.82 -8.00 -5.79
CA LEU A 48 29.14 -7.29 -7.03
C LEU A 48 28.18 -6.12 -7.26
N LEU A 49 26.87 -6.32 -7.11
CA LEU A 49 25.86 -5.27 -7.27
C LEU A 49 26.09 -4.13 -6.28
N HIS A 50 26.34 -4.47 -5.02
CA HIS A 50 26.69 -3.49 -3.99
C HIS A 50 27.95 -2.71 -4.36
N LEU A 51 29.04 -3.39 -4.74
CA LEU A 51 30.29 -2.75 -5.13
C LEU A 51 30.12 -1.85 -6.36
N SER A 52 29.45 -2.34 -7.40
CA SER A 52 29.20 -1.63 -8.65
C SER A 52 28.32 -0.40 -8.41
N TYR A 53 27.12 -0.58 -7.85
CA TYR A 53 26.16 0.51 -7.74
C TYR A 53 26.57 1.57 -6.72
N SER A 54 27.18 1.20 -5.59
CA SER A 54 27.65 2.19 -4.60
C SER A 54 28.73 3.13 -5.16
N ASN A 55 29.64 2.61 -6.00
CA ASN A 55 30.73 3.39 -6.57
C ASN A 55 30.29 4.15 -7.82
N LEU A 56 29.54 3.50 -8.72
CA LEU A 56 29.27 4.05 -10.05
C LEU A 56 28.10 5.03 -10.07
N LEU A 57 27.10 4.84 -9.21
CA LEU A 57 25.92 5.72 -9.18
C LEU A 57 26.16 7.02 -8.40
N ALA A 58 27.20 7.09 -7.56
CA ALA A 58 27.48 8.25 -6.70
C ALA A 58 27.68 9.57 -7.47
N GLY A 59 28.10 9.51 -8.74
CA GLY A 59 28.30 10.70 -9.57
C GLY A 59 27.01 11.28 -10.18
N ASP A 60 25.97 10.46 -10.33
CA ASP A 60 24.74 10.83 -11.06
C ASP A 60 23.51 10.94 -10.15
N TYR A 61 23.62 10.53 -8.87
CA TYR A 61 22.51 10.43 -7.93
C TYR A 61 22.85 11.04 -6.56
N ALA A 62 21.86 11.66 -5.91
CA ALA A 62 22.04 12.26 -4.58
C ALA A 62 22.32 11.19 -3.49
N PRO A 63 23.20 11.46 -2.50
CA PRO A 63 23.57 10.49 -1.47
C PRO A 63 22.37 9.90 -0.70
N GLU A 64 21.40 10.73 -0.33
CA GLU A 64 20.21 10.31 0.43
C GLU A 64 19.31 9.36 -0.37
N MET A 65 19.30 9.53 -1.70
CA MET A 65 18.59 8.62 -2.60
C MET A 65 19.29 7.26 -2.67
N LEU A 66 20.62 7.24 -2.75
CA LEU A 66 21.40 6.01 -2.81
C LEU A 66 21.31 5.21 -1.51
N GLU A 67 21.28 5.87 -0.35
CA GLU A 67 21.03 5.22 0.94
C GLU A 67 19.70 4.45 0.96
N THR A 68 18.67 5.00 0.30
CA THR A 68 17.36 4.35 0.21
C THR A 68 17.32 3.28 -0.90
N ALA A 69 17.98 3.53 -2.04
CA ALA A 69 17.90 2.69 -3.22
C ALA A 69 18.78 1.43 -3.12
N LEU A 70 20.03 1.58 -2.66
CA LEU A 70 21.02 0.50 -2.66
C LEU A 70 20.54 -0.78 -1.96
N PRO A 71 19.88 -0.73 -0.79
CA PRO A 71 19.35 -1.93 -0.15
C PRO A 71 18.29 -2.66 -0.97
N LEU A 72 17.64 -2.00 -1.92
CA LEU A 72 16.57 -2.56 -2.75
C LEU A 72 17.10 -3.10 -4.09
N ILE A 73 18.03 -2.38 -4.72
CA ILE A 73 18.53 -2.71 -6.07
C ILE A 73 19.75 -3.63 -6.07
N CYS A 74 20.43 -3.78 -4.93
CA CYS A 74 21.59 -4.67 -4.79
C CYS A 74 21.21 -6.09 -4.33
N GLN A 75 19.91 -6.36 -4.10
CA GLN A 75 19.44 -7.69 -3.78
C GLN A 75 19.14 -8.47 -5.05
N THR A 76 19.84 -9.58 -5.22
CA THR A 76 19.62 -10.48 -6.36
C THR A 76 18.28 -11.18 -6.21
N ARG A 77 17.52 -11.17 -7.32
CA ARG A 77 16.24 -11.87 -7.42
C ARG A 77 16.49 -13.36 -7.71
N PRO A 78 15.98 -14.30 -6.89
CA PRO A 78 16.19 -15.73 -7.10
C PRO A 78 15.73 -16.24 -8.48
N GLU A 79 14.72 -15.60 -9.06
CA GLU A 79 14.19 -15.95 -10.38
C GLU A 79 15.17 -15.62 -11.51
N LEU A 80 16.08 -14.66 -11.31
CA LEU A 80 17.11 -14.33 -12.30
C LEU A 80 18.27 -15.31 -12.24
N LEU A 81 18.70 -15.70 -11.04
CA LEU A 81 19.78 -16.69 -10.86
C LEU A 81 19.44 -18.08 -11.36
N THR A 82 18.14 -18.39 -11.43
CA THR A 82 17.64 -19.67 -11.96
C THR A 82 17.25 -19.58 -13.43
N SER A 83 17.39 -18.39 -14.05
CA SER A 83 17.08 -18.18 -15.46
C SER A 83 18.24 -18.61 -16.35
N SER A 84 17.96 -19.37 -17.41
CA SER A 84 18.97 -19.77 -18.41
C SER A 84 19.47 -18.61 -19.27
N THR A 85 18.83 -17.43 -19.18
CA THR A 85 19.12 -16.23 -19.97
C THR A 85 19.76 -15.11 -19.13
N TRP A 86 20.21 -15.44 -17.92
CA TRP A 86 20.93 -14.52 -17.04
C TRP A 86 22.32 -15.05 -16.71
N TYR A 87 23.31 -14.17 -16.78
CA TYR A 87 24.70 -14.54 -16.92
C TYR A 87 25.57 -13.86 -15.87
N VAL A 88 26.65 -14.56 -15.51
CA VAL A 88 27.77 -14.02 -14.73
C VAL A 88 29.04 -14.08 -15.57
N VAL A 89 29.96 -13.14 -15.29
CA VAL A 89 31.29 -13.09 -15.88
C VAL A 89 32.31 -13.37 -14.80
N GLU A 90 33.12 -14.38 -15.05
CA GLU A 90 34.24 -14.73 -14.20
C GLU A 90 35.54 -14.19 -14.78
N ASP A 91 36.37 -13.68 -13.88
CA ASP A 91 37.74 -13.34 -14.17
C ASP A 91 38.55 -14.64 -14.33
N PRO A 92 39.20 -14.87 -15.49
CA PRO A 92 39.87 -16.14 -15.79
C PRO A 92 41.08 -16.41 -14.89
N ASP A 93 41.69 -15.38 -14.31
CA ASP A 93 42.88 -15.52 -13.47
C ASP A 93 42.52 -15.78 -12.00
N THR A 94 41.39 -15.23 -11.53
CA THR A 94 41.00 -15.28 -10.11
C THR A 94 39.76 -16.12 -9.83
N GLY A 95 38.96 -16.46 -10.85
CA GLY A 95 37.66 -17.12 -10.71
C GLY A 95 36.58 -16.24 -10.07
N ALA A 96 36.86 -14.96 -9.78
CA ALA A 96 35.91 -14.06 -9.15
C ALA A 96 34.85 -13.57 -10.14
N ILE A 97 33.61 -13.43 -9.68
CA ILE A 97 32.53 -12.82 -10.47
C ILE A 97 32.77 -11.31 -10.56
N VAL A 98 33.02 -10.81 -11.77
CA VAL A 98 33.35 -9.41 -12.08
C VAL A 98 32.28 -8.69 -12.89
N GLY A 99 31.26 -9.41 -13.35
CA GLY A 99 30.13 -8.84 -14.08
C GLY A 99 28.90 -9.74 -14.01
N CYS A 100 27.73 -9.14 -14.14
CA CYS A 100 26.47 -9.88 -14.23
C CYS A 100 25.46 -9.14 -15.11
N GLY A 101 24.51 -9.87 -15.67
CA GLY A 101 23.43 -9.31 -16.49
C GLY A 101 22.79 -10.34 -17.40
N GLY A 102 21.66 -9.98 -18.01
CA GLY A 102 20.97 -10.84 -18.97
C GLY A 102 19.61 -10.29 -19.34
N TRP A 103 18.68 -11.16 -19.73
CA TRP A 103 17.36 -10.74 -20.21
C TRP A 103 16.25 -11.71 -19.81
N THR A 104 15.00 -11.23 -19.82
CA THR A 104 13.81 -12.04 -19.57
C THR A 104 12.76 -11.79 -20.65
N PRO A 105 11.91 -12.78 -21.00
CA PRO A 105 10.87 -12.60 -22.03
C PRO A 105 9.74 -11.64 -21.61
N LYS A 106 9.59 -11.40 -20.31
CA LYS A 106 8.63 -10.45 -19.74
C LYS A 106 9.32 -9.27 -19.08
N SER A 107 8.63 -8.14 -19.04
CA SER A 107 9.07 -6.92 -18.36
C SER A 107 9.06 -7.12 -16.84
N PRO A 108 9.79 -6.29 -16.06
CA PRO A 108 9.70 -6.27 -14.61
C PRO A 108 8.29 -5.99 -14.06
N PHE A 109 7.39 -5.49 -14.91
CA PHE A 109 6.00 -5.16 -14.61
C PHE A 109 5.00 -6.21 -15.12
N GLY A 110 5.48 -7.31 -15.73
CA GLY A 110 4.65 -8.43 -16.17
C GLY A 110 4.11 -8.33 -17.59
N GLU A 111 4.50 -7.31 -18.35
CA GLU A 111 4.13 -7.17 -19.77
C GLU A 111 4.93 -8.18 -20.61
N ASP A 112 4.36 -8.67 -21.71
CA ASP A 112 5.01 -9.59 -22.64
C ASP A 112 5.99 -8.87 -23.58
N ILE A 113 6.88 -8.08 -22.98
CA ILE A 113 7.94 -7.32 -23.65
C ILE A 113 9.29 -7.83 -23.13
N PRO A 114 10.15 -8.39 -24.01
CA PRO A 114 11.48 -8.82 -23.64
C PRO A 114 12.33 -7.68 -23.07
N HIS A 115 13.05 -7.96 -21.99
CA HIS A 115 13.65 -6.91 -21.18
C HIS A 115 15.02 -7.29 -20.61
N LEU A 116 16.00 -6.39 -20.70
CA LEU A 116 17.31 -6.55 -20.06
C LEU A 116 17.22 -6.39 -18.53
N ARG A 117 18.02 -7.15 -17.79
CA ARG A 117 17.94 -7.24 -16.31
C ARG A 117 19.32 -7.16 -15.67
N HIS A 118 19.45 -6.26 -14.69
CA HIS A 118 20.53 -6.21 -13.69
C HIS A 118 21.94 -6.32 -14.29
N PHE A 119 22.26 -5.43 -15.23
CA PHE A 119 23.63 -5.29 -15.71
C PHE A 119 24.48 -4.57 -14.66
N ALA A 120 25.59 -5.18 -14.27
CA ALA A 120 26.59 -4.60 -13.38
C ALA A 120 27.99 -5.08 -13.76
N THR A 121 29.00 -4.28 -13.43
CA THR A 121 30.41 -4.59 -13.70
C THR A 121 31.24 -4.05 -12.56
N ASP A 122 32.24 -4.82 -12.13
CA ASP A 122 33.18 -4.39 -11.11
C ASP A 122 33.84 -3.06 -11.53
N PRO A 123 33.78 -2.00 -10.69
CA PRO A 123 34.39 -0.71 -10.98
C PRO A 123 35.87 -0.79 -11.40
N ARG A 124 36.62 -1.77 -10.87
CA ARG A 124 38.05 -2.00 -11.15
C ARG A 124 38.31 -2.60 -12.53
N GLN A 125 37.27 -3.17 -13.15
CA GLN A 125 37.32 -3.85 -14.45
C GLN A 125 36.57 -3.07 -15.55
N LEU A 126 36.14 -1.84 -15.28
CA LEU A 126 35.51 -0.99 -16.26
C LEU A 126 36.39 -0.77 -17.49
N ARG A 127 35.74 -0.69 -18.67
CA ARG A 127 36.39 -0.48 -19.97
C ARG A 127 37.37 -1.59 -20.38
N LYS A 128 37.36 -2.76 -19.70
CA LYS A 128 38.12 -3.96 -20.09
C LYS A 128 37.27 -5.00 -20.84
N GLY A 129 36.05 -4.65 -21.23
CA GLY A 129 35.18 -5.49 -22.06
C GLY A 129 34.20 -6.39 -21.31
N VAL A 130 34.14 -6.37 -19.97
CA VAL A 130 33.20 -7.20 -19.17
C VAL A 130 31.74 -7.02 -19.60
N GLY A 131 31.24 -5.78 -19.60
CA GLY A 131 29.85 -5.50 -20.01
C GLY A 131 29.56 -5.88 -21.46
N LYS A 132 30.55 -5.77 -22.35
CA LYS A 132 30.43 -6.17 -23.76
C LYS A 132 30.36 -7.71 -23.90
N ALA A 133 31.12 -8.45 -23.09
CA ALA A 133 31.06 -9.91 -23.06
C ALA A 133 29.67 -10.42 -22.64
N ILE A 134 29.06 -9.82 -21.61
CA ILE A 134 27.69 -10.13 -21.17
C ILE A 134 26.69 -9.82 -22.29
N TRP A 135 26.83 -8.64 -22.90
CA TRP A 135 25.97 -8.22 -23.99
C TRP A 135 26.06 -9.16 -25.18
N ASP A 136 27.26 -9.54 -25.62
CA ASP A 136 27.44 -10.41 -26.78
C ASP A 136 26.76 -11.77 -26.56
N ARG A 137 26.85 -12.31 -25.35
CA ARG A 137 26.14 -13.53 -24.99
C ARG A 137 24.62 -13.34 -24.93
N THR A 138 24.18 -12.25 -24.32
CA THR A 138 22.75 -11.88 -24.23
C THR A 138 22.14 -11.68 -25.62
N TRP A 139 22.87 -11.04 -26.52
CA TRP A 139 22.47 -10.76 -27.89
C TRP A 139 22.34 -12.03 -28.72
N GLU A 140 23.29 -12.96 -28.59
CA GLU A 140 23.22 -14.26 -29.27
C GLU A 140 21.95 -15.03 -28.89
N ASP A 141 21.65 -15.10 -27.59
CA ASP A 141 20.46 -15.76 -27.07
C ASP A 141 19.16 -15.06 -27.47
N TRP A 142 19.16 -13.73 -27.39
CA TRP A 142 18.06 -12.91 -27.84
C TRP A 142 17.76 -13.16 -29.32
N CYS A 143 18.78 -13.19 -30.20
CA CYS A 143 18.59 -13.46 -31.62
C CYS A 143 17.94 -14.84 -31.88
N LYS A 144 18.30 -15.87 -31.09
CA LYS A 144 17.67 -17.20 -31.20
C LYS A 144 16.20 -17.16 -30.79
N TYR A 145 15.88 -16.44 -29.72
CA TYR A 145 14.50 -16.28 -29.27
C TYR A 145 13.67 -15.42 -30.24
N ALA A 146 14.23 -14.32 -30.70
CA ALA A 146 13.63 -13.41 -31.67
C ALA A 146 13.30 -14.09 -33.00
N ALA A 147 14.11 -15.07 -33.43
CA ALA A 147 13.82 -15.87 -34.63
C ALA A 147 12.55 -16.72 -34.52
N SER A 148 12.03 -16.95 -33.31
CA SER A 148 10.77 -17.66 -33.07
C SER A 148 9.54 -16.74 -33.00
N LEU A 149 9.72 -15.43 -33.16
CA LEU A 149 8.64 -14.44 -33.10
C LEU A 149 8.21 -14.03 -34.51
N ASP A 150 6.90 -13.93 -34.74
CA ASP A 150 6.32 -13.61 -36.07
C ASP A 150 6.44 -12.11 -36.45
N ASP A 151 6.65 -11.23 -35.47
CA ASP A 151 6.72 -9.77 -35.64
C ASP A 151 8.13 -9.20 -35.43
N ARG A 152 8.36 -7.93 -35.82
CA ARG A 152 9.60 -7.18 -35.55
C ARG A 152 9.89 -7.18 -34.04
N PRO A 153 10.87 -7.98 -33.55
CA PRO A 153 11.04 -8.18 -32.13
C PRO A 153 11.82 -7.02 -31.52
N SER A 154 11.27 -6.37 -30.49
CA SER A 154 11.93 -5.29 -29.73
C SER A 154 12.40 -5.79 -28.37
N MET A 155 13.40 -5.10 -27.79
CA MET A 155 13.93 -5.42 -26.46
C MET A 155 14.18 -4.16 -25.65
N GLU A 156 13.59 -4.09 -24.46
CA GLU A 156 13.63 -2.88 -23.64
C GLU A 156 14.64 -2.96 -22.49
N VAL A 157 15.09 -1.79 -22.00
CA VAL A 157 15.90 -1.70 -20.78
C VAL A 157 15.54 -0.49 -19.92
N LEU A 158 15.36 -0.75 -18.63
CA LEU A 158 15.36 0.28 -17.60
C LEU A 158 16.81 0.56 -17.21
N SER A 159 17.32 1.75 -17.54
CA SER A 159 18.72 2.12 -17.30
C SER A 159 18.83 3.15 -16.19
N THR A 160 19.89 3.04 -15.39
CA THR A 160 20.37 4.19 -14.61
C THR A 160 20.90 5.29 -15.54
N LEU A 161 20.98 6.53 -15.04
CA LEU A 161 21.60 7.65 -15.76
C LEU A 161 23.06 7.33 -16.10
N THR A 162 23.78 6.71 -15.16
CA THR A 162 25.17 6.27 -15.31
C THR A 162 25.36 5.30 -16.49
N ALA A 163 24.47 4.32 -16.64
CA ALA A 163 24.58 3.30 -17.67
C ALA A 163 24.07 3.74 -19.05
N GLN A 164 23.56 4.97 -19.19
CA GLN A 164 22.95 5.43 -20.44
C GLN A 164 23.94 5.43 -21.62
N SER A 165 25.16 5.90 -21.39
CA SER A 165 26.20 5.94 -22.43
C SER A 165 26.60 4.54 -22.92
N PHE A 166 26.56 3.54 -22.04
CA PHE A 166 26.84 2.15 -22.39
C PHE A 166 25.78 1.60 -23.34
N TYR A 167 24.49 1.71 -23.00
CA TYR A 167 23.42 1.21 -23.87
C TYR A 167 23.34 1.97 -25.20
N ALA A 168 23.57 3.28 -25.19
CA ALA A 168 23.66 4.06 -26.43
C ALA A 168 24.75 3.52 -27.37
N SER A 169 25.90 3.12 -26.83
CA SER A 169 26.99 2.51 -27.62
C SER A 169 26.65 1.13 -28.19
N LEU A 170 25.63 0.46 -27.65
CA LEU A 170 25.11 -0.82 -28.13
C LEU A 170 23.99 -0.66 -29.16
N GLY A 171 23.59 0.59 -29.47
CA GLY A 171 22.52 0.90 -30.41
C GLY A 171 21.16 1.14 -29.76
N PHE A 172 21.09 1.34 -28.45
CA PHE A 172 19.83 1.69 -27.78
C PHE A 172 19.50 3.18 -27.93
N GLU A 173 18.22 3.48 -28.17
CA GLU A 173 17.72 4.85 -28.24
C GLU A 173 16.97 5.25 -26.95
N LYS A 174 16.95 6.55 -26.64
CA LYS A 174 16.20 7.08 -25.51
C LYS A 174 14.78 7.41 -25.92
N VAL A 175 13.81 6.80 -25.25
CA VAL A 175 12.37 7.07 -25.50
C VAL A 175 11.78 7.98 -24.43
N LYS A 176 11.96 7.69 -23.14
CA LYS A 176 11.38 8.52 -22.06
C LYS A 176 12.12 8.38 -20.73
N ASP A 177 12.07 9.44 -19.93
CA ASP A 177 12.45 9.35 -18.52
C ASP A 177 11.26 8.81 -17.71
N ILE A 178 11.50 7.82 -16.84
CA ILE A 178 10.50 7.41 -15.84
C ILE A 178 11.03 7.67 -14.43
N THR A 179 10.12 7.64 -13.46
CA THR A 179 10.43 7.84 -12.06
C THR A 179 9.86 6.65 -11.31
N ILE A 180 10.71 5.91 -10.61
CA ILE A 180 10.33 4.73 -9.85
C ILE A 180 10.36 5.08 -8.37
N PRO A 181 9.23 5.06 -7.65
CA PRO A 181 9.21 5.33 -6.23
C PRO A 181 9.94 4.20 -5.48
N LEU A 182 10.97 4.56 -4.69
CA LEU A 182 11.76 3.60 -3.90
C LEU A 182 11.00 3.12 -2.65
N ARG A 183 10.07 3.93 -2.16
CA ARG A 183 9.12 3.61 -1.10
C ARG A 183 7.78 4.23 -1.44
N GLU A 184 6.70 3.52 -1.17
CA GLU A 184 5.42 4.16 -0.93
C GLU A 184 5.54 4.84 0.45
N ASP A 185 5.85 6.14 0.46
CA ASP A 185 5.82 6.90 1.70
C ASP A 185 4.44 6.72 2.33
N CYS A 186 4.38 6.11 3.52
CA CYS A 186 3.14 6.01 4.27
C CYS A 186 2.97 7.29 5.08
N PRO A 187 2.15 8.27 4.64
CA PRO A 187 2.11 9.58 5.28
C PRO A 187 1.56 9.48 6.71
N ILE A 188 0.79 8.43 6.99
CA ILE A 188 0.19 8.11 8.29
C ILE A 188 1.27 8.04 9.39
N LYS A 189 2.40 7.38 9.12
CA LYS A 189 3.51 7.27 10.10
C LYS A 189 4.16 8.61 10.41
N GLY A 190 4.10 9.57 9.49
CA GLY A 190 4.62 10.92 9.67
C GLY A 190 3.76 11.79 10.58
N TYR A 191 2.48 11.45 10.78
CA TYR A 191 1.58 12.22 11.64
C TYR A 191 1.72 11.90 13.12
N SER A 192 2.05 10.66 13.49
CA SER A 192 2.21 10.28 14.89
C SER A 192 3.07 9.02 15.07
N PRO A 193 4.09 9.04 15.95
CA PRO A 193 4.89 7.87 16.29
C PRO A 193 4.12 6.85 17.15
N GLU A 194 3.01 7.25 17.76
CA GLU A 194 2.17 6.36 18.59
C GLU A 194 1.35 5.36 17.75
N LEU A 195 1.22 5.60 16.43
CA LEU A 195 0.44 4.77 15.54
C LEU A 195 1.24 3.56 15.07
N MET A 196 0.76 2.36 15.41
CA MET A 196 1.19 1.13 14.76
C MET A 196 0.54 1.00 13.37
N VAL A 197 1.31 1.32 12.32
CA VAL A 197 0.82 1.25 10.93
C VAL A 197 1.37 0.00 10.23
N SER A 198 0.45 -0.87 9.79
CA SER A 198 0.75 -2.08 9.04
C SER A 198 0.12 -2.02 7.64
N GLU A 199 0.95 -2.15 6.61
CA GLU A 199 0.47 -2.39 5.24
C GLU A 199 -0.17 -3.77 5.15
N VAL A 200 -1.45 -3.85 4.81
CA VAL A 200 -2.21 -5.11 4.77
C VAL A 200 -2.32 -5.70 3.36
N TYR A 201 -2.15 -4.88 2.32
CA TYR A 201 -2.05 -5.30 0.93
C TYR A 201 -1.19 -4.31 0.14
N SER A 202 -0.65 -4.73 -1.01
CA SER A 202 0.04 -3.87 -1.97
C SER A 202 -0.90 -3.43 -3.10
N TRP A 203 -1.02 -2.13 -3.34
CA TRP A 203 -1.87 -1.62 -4.42
C TRP A 203 -1.40 -2.08 -5.80
N SER A 204 -0.10 -2.14 -6.06
CA SER A 204 0.44 -2.62 -7.35
C SER A 204 -0.04 -4.04 -7.69
N ARG A 205 -0.11 -4.93 -6.69
CA ARG A 205 -0.61 -6.30 -6.84
C ARG A 205 -2.13 -6.34 -6.92
N MET A 206 -2.81 -5.60 -6.05
CA MET A 206 -4.28 -5.52 -6.04
C MET A 206 -4.85 -4.91 -7.33
N SER A 207 -4.08 -4.02 -7.97
CA SER A 207 -4.45 -3.35 -9.22
C SER A 207 -3.98 -4.06 -10.49
N SER A 208 -3.29 -5.20 -10.36
CA SER A 208 -2.76 -5.99 -11.48
C SER A 208 -3.84 -6.37 -12.50
N ALA A 209 -3.44 -6.48 -13.77
CA ALA A 209 -4.28 -7.01 -14.84
C ALA A 209 -4.46 -8.53 -14.74
N ASP A 210 -3.53 -9.24 -14.07
CA ASP A 210 -3.60 -10.68 -13.87
C ASP A 210 -4.55 -11.02 -12.69
N PRO A 211 -5.68 -11.71 -12.95
CA PRO A 211 -6.63 -12.10 -11.89
C PRO A 211 -6.02 -13.02 -10.82
N GLY A 212 -5.04 -13.85 -11.19
CA GLY A 212 -4.35 -14.74 -10.25
C GLY A 212 -3.54 -13.96 -9.22
N VAL A 213 -2.84 -12.90 -9.66
CA VAL A 213 -2.10 -12.00 -8.76
C VAL A 213 -3.06 -11.25 -7.83
N VAL A 214 -4.18 -10.74 -8.35
CA VAL A 214 -5.20 -10.05 -7.55
C VAL A 214 -5.79 -11.00 -6.51
N SER A 215 -6.14 -12.23 -6.90
CA SER A 215 -6.70 -13.23 -5.98
C SER A 215 -5.71 -13.58 -4.86
N ALA A 216 -4.44 -13.83 -5.20
CA ALA A 216 -3.41 -14.12 -4.22
C ALA A 216 -3.19 -12.95 -3.24
N GLU A 217 -3.25 -11.70 -3.72
CA GLU A 217 -3.12 -10.53 -2.86
C GLU A 217 -4.34 -10.33 -1.94
N LYS A 218 -5.56 -10.62 -2.40
CA LYS A 218 -6.75 -10.66 -1.55
C LYS A 218 -6.59 -11.70 -0.43
N ASP A 219 -6.14 -12.90 -0.77
CA ASP A 219 -5.92 -13.97 0.22
C ASP A 219 -4.86 -13.59 1.25
N ARG A 220 -3.76 -12.98 0.80
CA ARG A 220 -2.72 -12.43 1.67
C ARG A 220 -3.27 -11.35 2.61
N MET A 221 -4.08 -10.42 2.10
CA MET A 221 -4.70 -9.36 2.90
C MET A 221 -5.59 -9.95 3.99
N VAL A 222 -6.46 -10.89 3.63
CA VAL A 222 -7.39 -11.53 4.55
C VAL A 222 -6.62 -12.33 5.62
N ALA A 223 -5.68 -13.18 5.22
CA ALA A 223 -4.88 -13.98 6.16
C ALA A 223 -4.11 -13.09 7.16
N LYS A 224 -3.54 -11.98 6.67
CA LYS A 224 -2.84 -11.03 7.54
C LYS A 224 -3.80 -10.35 8.53
N MET A 225 -4.99 -9.93 8.08
CA MET A 225 -5.99 -9.35 8.97
C MET A 225 -6.50 -10.37 9.99
N GLU A 226 -6.77 -11.60 9.58
CA GLU A 226 -7.19 -12.68 10.47
C GLU A 226 -6.18 -12.97 11.59
N ALA A 227 -4.88 -12.89 11.29
CA ALA A 227 -3.82 -13.01 12.28
C ALA A 227 -3.78 -11.84 13.27
N LEU A 228 -4.24 -10.65 12.87
CA LEU A 228 -4.30 -9.46 13.71
C LEU A 228 -5.58 -9.36 14.54
N LEU A 229 -6.71 -9.87 14.04
CA LEU A 229 -8.02 -9.80 14.71
C LEU A 229 -8.01 -10.19 16.21
N PRO A 230 -7.30 -11.24 16.67
CA PRO A 230 -7.24 -11.58 18.10
C PRO A 230 -6.67 -10.48 19.00
N ARG A 231 -5.93 -9.53 18.43
CA ARG A 231 -5.30 -8.42 19.15
C ARG A 231 -6.19 -7.18 19.22
N PHE A 232 -7.32 -7.17 18.51
CA PHE A 232 -8.20 -6.01 18.39
C PHE A 232 -9.41 -6.12 19.32
N HIS A 233 -9.61 -5.12 20.16
CA HIS A 233 -10.80 -4.98 20.99
C HIS A 233 -12.00 -4.39 20.23
N ALA A 234 -11.74 -3.70 19.12
CA ALA A 234 -12.70 -3.20 18.15
C ALA A 234 -11.96 -2.95 16.83
N LEU A 235 -12.70 -2.95 15.72
CA LEU A 235 -12.17 -2.68 14.39
C LEU A 235 -13.05 -1.63 13.68
N CYS A 236 -12.43 -0.53 13.28
CA CYS A 236 -13.05 0.51 12.47
C CYS A 236 -12.72 0.28 10.99
N ILE A 237 -13.74 0.28 10.12
CA ILE A 237 -13.59 0.06 8.68
C ILE A 237 -14.31 1.20 7.94
N GLY A 238 -13.59 1.87 7.03
CA GLY A 238 -14.22 2.88 6.18
C GLY A 238 -13.39 4.13 5.89
N PRO A 239 -12.82 4.81 6.91
CA PRO A 239 -12.03 6.02 6.69
C PRO A 239 -10.90 5.79 5.68
N GLY A 240 -11.00 6.45 4.52
CA GLY A 240 -10.00 6.33 3.44
C GLY A 240 -9.93 4.95 2.76
N LEU A 241 -10.94 4.09 2.91
CA LEU A 241 -10.91 2.73 2.33
C LEU A 241 -11.00 2.74 0.79
N GLY A 242 -11.71 3.70 0.21
CA GLY A 242 -11.98 3.74 -1.22
C GLY A 242 -13.06 2.76 -1.66
N ARG A 243 -13.32 2.72 -2.97
CA ARG A 243 -14.47 2.02 -3.56
C ARG A 243 -14.06 1.04 -4.67
N ASP A 244 -12.81 0.59 -4.65
CA ASP A 244 -12.35 -0.42 -5.59
C ASP A 244 -12.91 -1.79 -5.20
N ASP A 245 -13.66 -2.42 -6.12
CA ASP A 245 -14.36 -3.68 -5.87
C ASP A 245 -13.41 -4.80 -5.42
N ARG A 246 -12.14 -4.79 -5.85
CA ARG A 246 -11.16 -5.83 -5.46
C ARG A 246 -10.79 -5.69 -4.00
N VAL A 247 -10.59 -4.46 -3.52
CA VAL A 247 -10.33 -4.19 -2.10
C VAL A 247 -11.57 -4.50 -1.27
N LEU A 248 -12.74 -4.04 -1.71
CA LEU A 248 -14.00 -4.25 -0.98
C LEU A 248 -14.39 -5.72 -0.84
N ASP A 249 -14.09 -6.56 -1.84
CA ASP A 249 -14.27 -8.00 -1.77
C ASP A 249 -13.39 -8.65 -0.68
N ALA A 250 -12.13 -8.26 -0.57
CA ALA A 250 -11.26 -8.69 0.53
C ALA A 250 -11.77 -8.18 1.90
N VAL A 251 -12.23 -6.94 1.98
CA VAL A 251 -12.79 -6.35 3.21
C VAL A 251 -14.05 -7.10 3.66
N ALA A 252 -14.91 -7.53 2.74
CA ALA A 252 -16.08 -8.33 3.06
C ALA A 252 -15.71 -9.66 3.76
N ARG A 253 -14.61 -10.29 3.32
CA ARG A 253 -14.03 -11.48 3.98
C ARG A 253 -13.48 -11.14 5.37
N VAL A 254 -12.80 -10.00 5.52
CA VAL A 254 -12.32 -9.53 6.83
C VAL A 254 -13.47 -9.26 7.81
N ILE A 255 -14.57 -8.64 7.35
CA ILE A 255 -15.78 -8.41 8.17
C ILE A 255 -16.36 -9.76 8.64
N THR A 256 -16.42 -10.73 7.74
CA THR A 256 -16.91 -12.09 8.07
C THR A 256 -16.03 -12.75 9.13
N ALA A 257 -14.71 -12.67 9.00
CA ALA A 257 -13.77 -13.20 9.99
C ALA A 257 -13.86 -12.47 11.34
N ALA A 258 -14.04 -11.15 11.34
CA ALA A 258 -14.23 -10.36 12.55
C ALA A 258 -15.54 -10.73 13.27
N LYS A 259 -16.64 -10.92 12.52
CA LYS A 259 -17.94 -11.38 13.02
C LYS A 259 -17.85 -12.77 13.66
N ALA A 260 -17.14 -13.70 13.03
CA ALA A 260 -16.91 -15.04 13.57
C ALA A 260 -16.16 -15.03 14.93
N ARG A 261 -15.38 -13.98 15.20
CA ARG A 261 -14.64 -13.76 16.45
C ARG A 261 -15.35 -12.84 17.43
N ALA A 262 -16.57 -12.40 17.13
CA ALA A 262 -17.33 -11.43 17.90
C ALA A 262 -16.60 -10.09 18.14
N VAL A 263 -15.65 -9.71 17.27
CA VAL A 263 -14.92 -8.42 17.35
C VAL A 263 -15.90 -7.28 17.07
N PRO A 264 -16.03 -6.29 17.97
CA PRO A 264 -16.85 -5.10 17.71
C PRO A 264 -16.42 -4.37 16.44
N LEU A 265 -17.39 -4.02 15.59
CA LEU A 265 -17.17 -3.37 14.31
C LEU A 265 -17.76 -1.96 14.32
N VAL A 266 -17.00 -0.98 13.86
CA VAL A 266 -17.48 0.35 13.52
C VAL A 266 -17.33 0.53 12.02
N ILE A 267 -18.43 0.70 11.30
CA ILE A 267 -18.45 0.85 9.85
C ILE A 267 -18.88 2.27 9.49
N ASP A 268 -17.96 3.03 8.89
CA ASP A 268 -18.18 4.42 8.46
C ASP A 268 -17.83 4.60 6.97
N ALA A 269 -18.15 5.77 6.40
CA ALA A 269 -17.70 6.21 5.08
C ALA A 269 -17.81 5.13 3.98
N ASP A 270 -16.71 4.77 3.31
CA ASP A 270 -16.71 3.76 2.24
C ASP A 270 -16.99 2.34 2.73
N GLY A 271 -16.83 2.07 4.03
CA GLY A 271 -17.34 0.85 4.64
C GLY A 271 -18.87 0.77 4.53
N LEU A 272 -19.58 1.89 4.69
CA LEU A 272 -21.02 1.93 4.49
C LEU A 272 -21.41 1.74 3.02
N TRP A 273 -20.59 2.21 2.08
CA TRP A 273 -20.81 1.93 0.66
C TRP A 273 -20.85 0.42 0.39
N LEU A 274 -20.00 -0.37 1.06
CA LEU A 274 -19.99 -1.83 0.97
C LEU A 274 -21.25 -2.42 1.61
N ILE A 275 -21.61 -1.97 2.80
CA ILE A 275 -22.82 -2.44 3.50
C ILE A 275 -24.11 -2.08 2.74
N GLU A 276 -24.17 -0.95 2.05
CA GLU A 276 -25.29 -0.57 1.18
C GLU A 276 -25.54 -1.62 0.08
N ARG A 277 -24.50 -2.29 -0.42
CA ARG A 277 -24.60 -3.34 -1.46
C ARG A 277 -24.71 -4.75 -0.91
N ARG A 278 -24.13 -4.96 0.28
CA ARG A 278 -24.07 -6.26 0.95
C ARG A 278 -24.52 -6.15 2.41
N PRO A 279 -25.80 -5.82 2.69
CA PRO A 279 -26.29 -5.65 4.07
C PRO A 279 -26.11 -6.91 4.91
N GLU A 280 -26.10 -8.09 4.30
CA GLU A 280 -25.94 -9.39 4.94
C GLU A 280 -24.63 -9.52 5.73
N LEU A 281 -23.60 -8.73 5.40
CA LEU A 281 -22.31 -8.74 6.09
C LEU A 281 -22.45 -8.37 7.58
N VAL A 282 -23.38 -7.46 7.90
CA VAL A 282 -23.59 -6.97 9.28
C VAL A 282 -24.99 -7.29 9.81
N GLN A 283 -25.90 -7.78 8.97
CA GLN A 283 -27.22 -8.24 9.40
C GLN A 283 -27.08 -9.35 10.45
N GLY A 284 -27.89 -9.29 11.51
CA GLY A 284 -27.82 -10.24 12.62
C GLY A 284 -26.65 -10.01 13.59
N TYR A 285 -25.82 -8.98 13.39
CA TYR A 285 -24.61 -8.79 14.19
C TYR A 285 -24.74 -7.64 15.20
N ALA A 286 -24.99 -8.00 16.46
CA ALA A 286 -25.22 -7.03 17.56
C ALA A 286 -23.98 -6.19 17.93
N ASN A 287 -22.78 -6.67 17.60
CA ASN A 287 -21.52 -5.97 17.90
C ASN A 287 -21.09 -5.03 16.75
N ALA A 288 -21.95 -4.75 15.77
CA ALA A 288 -21.70 -3.76 14.73
C ALA A 288 -22.36 -2.41 15.05
N VAL A 289 -21.66 -1.33 14.72
CA VAL A 289 -22.14 0.05 14.75
C VAL A 289 -21.96 0.65 13.35
N LEU A 290 -23.04 1.17 12.79
CA LEU A 290 -23.05 1.86 11.49
C LEU A 290 -23.22 3.36 11.72
N THR A 291 -22.46 4.20 11.03
CA THR A 291 -22.46 5.67 11.23
C THR A 291 -22.91 6.47 10.01
N PRO A 292 -24.07 6.17 9.39
CA PRO A 292 -24.48 6.85 8.17
C PRO A 292 -24.84 8.33 8.40
N ASN A 293 -24.38 9.19 7.50
CA ASN A 293 -24.99 10.52 7.34
C ASN A 293 -26.38 10.43 6.69
N ALA A 294 -27.08 11.55 6.56
CA ALA A 294 -28.44 11.58 6.01
C ALA A 294 -28.57 10.99 4.58
N ALA A 295 -27.53 11.10 3.74
CA ALA A 295 -27.55 10.53 2.39
C ALA A 295 -27.25 9.02 2.41
N GLU A 296 -26.23 8.59 3.16
CA GLU A 296 -25.90 7.18 3.40
C GLU A 296 -27.07 6.43 4.03
N PHE A 297 -27.75 7.04 5.00
CA PHE A 297 -28.88 6.44 5.69
C PHE A 297 -30.04 6.17 4.72
N ARG A 298 -30.38 7.13 3.85
CA ARG A 298 -31.43 6.94 2.84
C ARG A 298 -31.08 5.83 1.85
N ARG A 299 -29.82 5.76 1.39
CA ARG A 299 -29.37 4.67 0.50
C ARG A 299 -29.42 3.31 1.18
N LEU A 300 -28.96 3.21 2.42
CA LEU A 300 -29.01 1.98 3.20
C LEU A 300 -30.46 1.57 3.48
N ALA A 301 -31.33 2.52 3.83
CA ALA A 301 -32.76 2.28 4.00
C ALA A 301 -33.42 1.75 2.72
N LYS A 302 -33.12 2.36 1.56
CA LYS A 302 -33.61 1.88 0.27
C LYS A 302 -33.13 0.47 -0.04
N ALA A 303 -31.86 0.16 0.22
CA ALA A 303 -31.28 -1.15 -0.02
C ALA A 303 -31.92 -2.25 0.85
N VAL A 304 -32.25 -1.93 2.11
CA VAL A 304 -32.69 -2.91 3.12
C VAL A 304 -34.23 -3.02 3.21
N LEU A 305 -34.94 -1.91 3.05
CA LEU A 305 -36.40 -1.79 3.22
C LEU A 305 -37.15 -1.47 1.92
N GLY A 306 -36.45 -1.16 0.83
CA GLY A 306 -37.08 -0.76 -0.45
C GLY A 306 -37.63 0.66 -0.49
N ARG A 307 -37.45 1.46 0.58
CA ARG A 307 -37.90 2.86 0.68
C ARG A 307 -36.93 3.72 1.49
N GLU A 308 -36.93 5.04 1.25
CA GLU A 308 -36.00 5.99 1.88
C GLU A 308 -36.56 6.69 3.12
N ASP A 309 -37.87 6.88 3.19
CA ASP A 309 -38.54 7.59 4.29
C ASP A 309 -38.87 6.61 5.43
N VAL A 310 -37.85 6.36 6.25
CA VAL A 310 -37.91 5.45 7.41
C VAL A 310 -37.22 6.09 8.59
N ASN A 311 -37.67 5.76 9.79
CA ASN A 311 -36.92 6.12 10.99
C ASN A 311 -35.79 5.12 11.29
N VAL A 312 -34.86 5.50 12.17
CA VAL A 312 -33.69 4.68 12.52
C VAL A 312 -34.08 3.32 13.14
N LEU A 313 -35.18 3.25 13.90
CA LEU A 313 -35.64 2.03 14.57
C LEU A 313 -36.20 1.01 13.58
N GLU A 314 -36.90 1.45 12.53
CA GLU A 314 -37.39 0.58 11.46
C GLU A 314 -36.21 -0.12 10.76
N LEU A 315 -35.17 0.64 10.42
CA LEU A 315 -33.97 0.09 9.79
C LEU A 315 -33.22 -0.87 10.74
N CYS A 316 -33.02 -0.49 11.99
CA CYS A 316 -32.44 -1.38 13.00
C CYS A 316 -33.22 -2.68 13.16
N THR A 317 -34.56 -2.60 13.17
CA THR A 317 -35.43 -3.79 13.30
C THR A 317 -35.26 -4.73 12.13
N LYS A 318 -35.16 -4.21 10.90
CA LYS A 318 -34.95 -5.05 9.71
C LYS A 318 -33.54 -5.66 9.64
N MET A 319 -32.54 -4.92 10.10
CA MET A 319 -31.15 -5.40 10.16
C MET A 319 -30.90 -6.39 11.32
N ASP A 320 -31.76 -6.39 12.33
CA ASP A 320 -31.79 -7.31 13.48
C ASP A 320 -30.41 -7.57 14.11
N GLY A 321 -29.64 -6.52 14.36
CA GLY A 321 -28.33 -6.65 14.97
C GLY A 321 -27.67 -5.30 15.22
N PRO A 322 -27.20 -4.62 14.17
CA PRO A 322 -26.34 -3.45 14.31
C PRO A 322 -27.05 -2.29 15.02
N ILE A 323 -26.25 -1.54 15.77
CA ILE A 323 -26.60 -0.19 16.23
C ILE A 323 -26.39 0.77 15.06
N ILE A 324 -27.35 1.67 14.83
CA ILE A 324 -27.25 2.68 13.77
C ILE A 324 -27.20 4.05 14.42
N VAL A 325 -26.11 4.77 14.16
CA VAL A 325 -25.89 6.17 14.54
C VAL A 325 -26.14 7.03 13.30
N GLN A 326 -27.38 7.49 13.13
CA GLN A 326 -27.75 8.40 12.04
C GLN A 326 -27.23 9.81 12.36
N LYS A 327 -26.15 10.21 11.68
CA LYS A 327 -25.49 11.52 11.87
C LYS A 327 -26.37 12.65 11.34
N GLY A 328 -26.55 13.71 12.12
CA GLY A 328 -27.44 14.81 11.76
C GLY A 328 -27.23 16.09 12.58
N ALA A 329 -28.19 17.01 12.53
CA ALA A 329 -28.21 18.15 13.47
C ALA A 329 -28.32 17.63 14.92
N VAL A 330 -29.20 16.64 15.09
CA VAL A 330 -29.30 15.74 16.25
C VAL A 330 -28.93 14.35 15.75
N ASP A 331 -27.99 13.68 16.42
CA ASP A 331 -27.66 12.30 16.05
C ASP A 331 -28.70 11.37 16.65
N ARG A 332 -29.29 10.50 15.83
CA ARG A 332 -30.28 9.52 16.28
C ARG A 332 -29.64 8.15 16.35
N ILE A 333 -29.76 7.50 17.50
CA ILE A 333 -29.09 6.24 17.79
C ILE A 333 -30.16 5.17 18.05
N GLY A 334 -30.21 4.17 17.17
CA GLY A 334 -31.16 3.06 17.25
C GLY A 334 -30.46 1.72 17.44
N ARG A 335 -31.18 0.77 18.03
CA ARG A 335 -30.86 -0.66 18.01
C ARG A 335 -32.17 -1.46 17.85
N PRO A 336 -32.11 -2.75 17.46
CA PRO A 336 -33.31 -3.58 17.36
C PRO A 336 -34.11 -3.59 18.67
N LYS A 337 -35.44 -3.61 18.58
CA LYS A 337 -36.38 -3.74 19.72
C LYS A 337 -36.34 -2.58 20.73
N LEU A 338 -35.72 -1.45 20.38
CA LEU A 338 -35.75 -0.25 21.22
C LEU A 338 -37.07 0.50 20.97
N GLU A 339 -37.79 0.86 22.03
CA GLU A 339 -39.07 1.58 21.91
C GLU A 339 -38.90 3.01 21.37
N LYS A 340 -37.81 3.68 21.75
CA LYS A 340 -37.49 5.05 21.33
C LYS A 340 -36.00 5.20 21.10
N ALA A 341 -35.62 5.78 19.96
CA ALA A 341 -34.23 6.08 19.64
C ALA A 341 -33.63 7.07 20.66
N LEU A 342 -32.35 6.90 20.98
CA LEU A 342 -31.62 7.94 21.72
C LEU A 342 -31.33 9.10 20.77
N GLU A 343 -31.30 10.31 21.32
CA GLU A 343 -31.04 11.53 20.58
C GLU A 343 -29.90 12.30 21.24
N CYS A 344 -28.80 12.48 20.53
CA CYS A 344 -27.71 13.35 20.95
C CYS A 344 -27.91 14.74 20.34
N ALA A 345 -28.48 15.64 21.15
CA ALA A 345 -28.68 17.05 20.81
C ALA A 345 -27.58 17.96 21.38
N GLU A 346 -26.43 17.39 21.79
CA GLU A 346 -25.29 18.16 22.28
C GLU A 346 -24.86 19.20 21.23
N GLU A 347 -24.61 20.42 21.70
CA GLU A 347 -24.21 21.52 20.82
C GLU A 347 -22.81 21.26 20.25
N GLY A 348 -22.71 21.25 18.91
CA GLY A 348 -21.45 21.08 18.19
C GLY A 348 -20.89 22.40 17.64
N ALA A 349 -20.16 22.30 16.53
CA ALA A 349 -19.68 23.47 15.78
C ALA A 349 -20.61 23.82 14.60
N PRO A 350 -20.86 25.11 14.31
CA PRO A 350 -21.54 25.52 13.08
C PRO A 350 -20.65 25.34 11.84
N ARG A 351 -19.33 25.21 12.02
CA ARG A 351 -18.35 24.97 10.95
C ARG A 351 -18.12 23.46 10.77
N ARG A 352 -18.17 22.99 9.51
CA ARG A 352 -18.00 21.57 9.14
C ARG A 352 -16.77 21.36 8.24
N PRO A 353 -15.55 21.24 8.78
CA PRO A 353 -14.40 20.80 7.99
C PRO A 353 -14.60 19.35 7.53
N GLY A 354 -13.92 18.96 6.45
CA GLY A 354 -13.81 17.54 6.09
C GLY A 354 -13.07 16.77 7.18
N GLY A 355 -13.40 15.49 7.37
CA GLY A 355 -12.75 14.61 8.35
C GLY A 355 -13.41 14.56 9.73
N LEU A 356 -14.47 15.34 10.00
CA LEU A 356 -15.19 15.26 11.29
C LEU A 356 -15.78 13.86 11.57
N GLY A 357 -16.17 13.13 10.54
CA GLY A 357 -16.69 11.76 10.67
C GLY A 357 -15.65 10.79 11.22
N ASP A 358 -14.37 11.00 10.91
CA ASP A 358 -13.26 10.14 11.32
C ASP A 358 -13.01 10.21 12.84
N PHE A 359 -13.24 11.38 13.45
CA PHE A 359 -13.21 11.52 14.90
C PHE A 359 -14.33 10.74 15.58
N LEU A 360 -15.53 10.72 14.99
CA LEU A 360 -16.65 9.96 15.52
C LEU A 360 -16.41 8.46 15.39
N SER A 361 -15.97 7.98 14.23
CA SER A 361 -15.71 6.56 14.02
C SER A 361 -14.54 6.06 14.89
N GLY A 362 -13.48 6.85 15.05
CA GLY A 362 -12.39 6.57 15.99
C GLY A 362 -12.84 6.54 17.45
N SER A 363 -13.60 7.55 17.90
CA SER A 363 -14.13 7.61 19.27
C SER A 363 -15.10 6.45 19.57
N LEU A 364 -15.93 6.09 18.59
CA LEU A 364 -16.81 4.92 18.67
C LEU A 364 -16.01 3.64 18.81
N ALA A 365 -14.95 3.44 18.03
CA ALA A 365 -14.14 2.23 18.11
C ALA A 365 -13.54 2.03 19.52
N VAL A 366 -13.07 3.10 20.15
CA VAL A 366 -12.56 3.08 21.53
C VAL A 366 -13.67 2.75 22.53
N LEU A 367 -14.75 3.55 22.54
CA LEU A 367 -15.79 3.44 23.55
C LEU A 367 -16.60 2.15 23.43
N VAL A 368 -16.91 1.72 22.21
CA VAL A 368 -17.57 0.43 21.94
C VAL A 368 -16.66 -0.72 22.32
N GLY A 369 -15.36 -0.65 22.02
CA GLY A 369 -14.38 -1.66 22.43
C GLY A 369 -14.29 -1.79 23.96
N TRP A 370 -14.22 -0.68 24.69
CA TRP A 370 -14.24 -0.69 26.15
C TRP A 370 -15.55 -1.19 26.73
N ALA A 371 -16.69 -0.79 26.16
CA ALA A 371 -17.99 -1.28 26.59
C ALA A 371 -18.11 -2.78 26.39
N ALA A 372 -17.68 -3.31 25.24
CA ALA A 372 -17.67 -4.75 24.97
C ALA A 372 -16.78 -5.52 25.97
N LEU A 373 -15.55 -5.05 26.20
CA LEU A 373 -14.62 -5.65 27.18
C LEU A 373 -15.20 -5.69 28.59
N ARG A 374 -15.92 -4.65 28.98
CA ARG A 374 -16.55 -4.52 30.32
C ARG A 374 -17.99 -5.03 30.37
N ARG A 375 -18.49 -5.63 29.29
CA ARG A 375 -19.88 -6.10 29.15
C ARG A 375 -20.92 -5.03 29.51
N ARG A 376 -20.67 -3.80 29.06
CA ARG A 376 -21.56 -2.63 29.21
C ARG A 376 -22.39 -2.41 27.94
N ASP A 377 -23.41 -1.57 28.05
CA ASP A 377 -24.32 -1.27 26.93
C ASP A 377 -23.60 -0.48 25.83
N LEU A 378 -23.45 -1.08 24.65
CA LEU A 378 -22.86 -0.45 23.47
C LEU A 378 -23.66 0.77 23.01
N LEU A 379 -24.98 0.80 23.24
CA LEU A 379 -25.84 1.93 22.88
C LEU A 379 -25.41 3.21 23.63
N ARG A 380 -25.04 3.09 24.91
CA ARG A 380 -24.53 4.20 25.73
C ARG A 380 -23.11 4.61 25.34
N ALA A 381 -22.29 3.66 24.90
CA ALA A 381 -20.98 3.98 24.33
C ALA A 381 -21.12 4.83 23.05
N CYS A 382 -22.10 4.52 22.20
CA CYS A 382 -22.38 5.32 21.01
C CYS A 382 -22.84 6.74 21.34
N GLU A 383 -23.75 6.89 22.32
CA GLU A 383 -24.19 8.20 22.80
C GLU A 383 -23.02 9.03 23.35
N ALA A 384 -22.18 8.42 24.19
CA ALA A 384 -21.00 9.07 24.74
C ALA A 384 -20.01 9.54 23.65
N ALA A 385 -19.82 8.74 22.58
CA ALA A 385 -18.98 9.12 21.45
C ALA A 385 -19.53 10.35 20.69
N CYS A 386 -20.86 10.39 20.46
CA CYS A 386 -21.51 11.54 19.84
C CYS A 386 -21.34 12.81 20.68
N VAL A 387 -21.57 12.72 22.01
CA VAL A 387 -21.38 13.85 22.94
C VAL A 387 -19.93 14.33 22.94
N LEU A 388 -18.97 13.41 23.03
CA LEU A 388 -17.54 13.71 23.04
C LEU A 388 -17.13 14.52 21.81
N VAL A 389 -17.44 14.03 20.62
CA VAL A 389 -17.03 14.69 19.37
C VAL A 389 -17.73 16.03 19.19
N ARG A 390 -19.01 16.14 19.58
CA ARG A 390 -19.73 17.43 19.53
C ARG A 390 -19.10 18.47 20.44
N ARG A 391 -18.76 18.10 21.67
CA ARG A 391 -18.06 18.99 22.62
C ARG A 391 -16.68 19.41 22.12
N ALA A 392 -15.89 18.46 21.61
CA ALA A 392 -14.58 18.76 21.02
C ALA A 392 -14.71 19.73 19.83
N CYS A 393 -15.68 19.50 18.94
CA CYS A 393 -15.96 20.41 17.82
C CYS A 393 -16.36 21.81 18.32
N LYS A 394 -17.25 21.90 19.32
CA LYS A 394 -17.70 23.17 19.89
C LYS A 394 -16.52 23.97 20.46
N GLU A 395 -15.62 23.30 21.18
CA GLU A 395 -14.46 23.94 21.79
C GLU A 395 -13.43 24.37 20.73
N ALA A 396 -13.15 23.53 19.74
CA ALA A 396 -12.28 23.87 18.62
C ALA A 396 -12.82 25.08 17.85
N PHE A 397 -14.13 25.13 17.62
CA PHE A 397 -14.78 26.28 16.99
C PHE A 397 -14.74 27.52 17.88
N ARG A 398 -14.87 27.36 19.21
CA ARG A 398 -14.75 28.47 20.16
C ARG A 398 -13.41 29.18 20.01
N LYS A 399 -12.32 28.41 19.84
CA LYS A 399 -10.94 28.91 19.68
C LYS A 399 -10.66 29.41 18.25
N GLN A 400 -10.94 28.61 17.23
CA GLN A 400 -10.49 28.85 15.85
C GLN A 400 -11.54 29.52 14.96
N LYS A 401 -12.80 29.58 15.41
CA LYS A 401 -13.93 30.20 14.70
C LYS A 401 -14.01 29.71 13.25
N ARG A 402 -14.07 30.63 12.28
CA ARG A 402 -14.21 30.33 10.85
C ARG A 402 -13.01 29.55 10.29
N ALA A 403 -11.83 29.70 10.89
CA ALA A 403 -10.60 29.05 10.46
C ALA A 403 -10.49 27.59 10.91
N MET A 404 -11.42 27.10 11.74
CA MET A 404 -11.39 25.73 12.27
C MET A 404 -11.24 24.67 11.16
N VAL A 405 -10.25 23.81 11.34
CA VAL A 405 -9.94 22.61 10.57
C VAL A 405 -10.06 21.35 11.43
N ALA A 406 -9.95 20.17 10.82
CA ALA A 406 -10.06 18.90 11.52
C ALA A 406 -9.01 18.69 12.63
N PRO A 407 -7.70 18.98 12.41
CA PRO A 407 -6.69 18.86 13.46
C PRO A 407 -7.01 19.67 14.73
N ASP A 408 -7.64 20.84 14.61
CA ASP A 408 -8.02 21.62 15.78
C ASP A 408 -9.02 20.86 16.68
N VAL A 409 -9.83 19.97 16.11
CA VAL A 409 -10.75 19.12 16.88
C VAL A 409 -9.98 18.05 17.64
N LEU A 410 -8.90 17.50 17.05
CA LEU A 410 -8.04 16.49 17.68
C LEU A 410 -7.47 17.02 19.00
N ASP A 411 -7.00 18.27 19.01
CA ASP A 411 -6.42 18.93 20.18
C ASP A 411 -7.42 19.05 21.34
N GLU A 412 -8.73 19.11 21.04
CA GLU A 412 -9.77 19.23 22.07
C GLU A 412 -10.35 17.89 22.53
N VAL A 413 -10.09 16.78 21.84
CA VAL A 413 -10.66 15.46 22.19
C VAL A 413 -10.28 15.06 23.62
N GLY A 414 -9.02 15.25 24.01
CA GLY A 414 -8.55 14.88 25.36
C GLY A 414 -9.27 15.65 26.47
N ALA A 415 -9.37 16.98 26.33
CA ALA A 415 -10.04 17.82 27.33
C ALA A 415 -11.56 17.55 27.37
N ALA A 416 -12.18 17.34 26.20
CA ALA A 416 -13.60 16.99 26.11
C ALA A 416 -13.88 15.61 26.74
N PHE A 417 -12.97 14.66 26.59
CA PHE A 417 -13.07 13.34 27.20
C PHE A 417 -12.93 13.42 28.72
N GLU A 418 -11.95 14.15 29.25
CA GLU A 418 -11.79 14.36 30.69
C GLU A 418 -13.01 15.04 31.33
N ALA A 419 -13.63 16.00 30.62
CA ALA A 419 -14.87 16.63 31.09
C ALA A 419 -16.07 15.67 31.10
N LEU A 420 -16.09 14.65 30.23
CA LEU A 420 -17.14 13.63 30.17
C LEU A 420 -16.89 12.48 31.15
N CYS A 421 -15.63 12.10 31.33
CA CYS A 421 -15.17 10.98 32.15
C CYS A 421 -13.95 11.45 32.97
N PRO A 422 -14.17 12.19 34.07
CA PRO A 422 -13.07 12.72 34.88
C PRO A 422 -12.19 11.59 35.41
N SER A 423 -10.88 11.78 35.29
CA SER A 423 -9.90 10.94 35.94
C SER A 423 -10.15 10.94 37.44
N CYS A 424 -10.34 9.75 38.01
CA CYS A 424 -10.39 9.61 39.45
C CYS A 424 -8.94 9.72 39.96
N PRO A 425 -8.59 10.68 40.82
CA PRO A 425 -7.26 10.71 41.41
C PRO A 425 -7.11 9.46 42.29
N VAL A 426 -6.46 8.43 41.76
CA VAL A 426 -6.00 7.31 42.58
C VAL A 426 -4.81 7.84 43.37
N PRO A 427 -4.87 7.92 44.72
CA PRO A 427 -3.71 8.31 45.50
C PRO A 427 -2.58 7.32 45.20
N ILE A 428 -1.47 7.83 44.69
CA ILE A 428 -0.24 7.05 44.52
C ILE A 428 0.15 6.59 45.93
N PRO A 429 0.20 5.27 46.22
CA PRO A 429 0.77 4.81 47.48
C PRO A 429 2.20 5.34 47.52
N ARG A 430 2.50 6.22 48.48
CA ARG A 430 3.88 6.60 48.75
C ARG A 430 4.59 5.29 49.10
N HIS A 431 5.49 4.84 48.23
CA HIS A 431 6.39 3.74 48.54
C HIS A 431 7.11 4.10 49.84
N ALA A 432 6.89 3.29 50.88
CA ALA A 432 7.63 3.30 52.13
C ALA A 432 8.93 2.50 51.97
#